data_AF-M6W031-F1
#
_entry.id   AF-M6W031-F1
#
_cell.length_a   1.000
_cell.length_b   1.000
_cell.length_c   1.000
_cell.angle_alpha   90.00
_cell.angle_beta   90.00
_cell.angle_gamma   90.00
#
_symmetry.space_group_name_H-M   'P 1'
#
loop_
_entity.id
_entity.type
_entity.pdbx_description
1 polymer ?
#
loop_
_entity_poly.entity_id
_entity_poly.type
_entity_poly.pdbx_seq_one_letter_code
_entity_poly.pdbx_strand_id
1 'polypeptide(L)'
;MAETHDSKLLFPNLKRFRILRNSKVLKPEILSLDKAYATNEIKAKLKKDKIRYRIPNKKNAKNPERIVPLKPFRWTVERTFAWFNAFRGIKTCWEFKLENYTALF
;
A
#
# COMPACT_ATOMS: atom_id res chain seq x y z
N MET A 1 -9.60 -16.38 -14.34
CA MET A 1 -9.26 -16.58 -12.91
C MET A 1 -9.58 -15.30 -12.18
N ALA A 2 -10.40 -15.34 -11.13
CA ALA A 2 -10.82 -14.11 -10.45
C ALA A 2 -9.62 -13.46 -9.75
N GLU A 3 -9.31 -12.23 -10.13
CA GLU A 3 -8.32 -11.36 -9.50
C GLU A 3 -8.55 -11.37 -7.98
N THR A 4 -7.58 -11.85 -7.21
CA THR A 4 -7.70 -11.89 -5.75
C THR A 4 -7.63 -10.47 -5.23
N HIS A 5 -8.76 -9.95 -4.72
CA HIS A 5 -8.83 -8.59 -4.16
C HIS A 5 -7.66 -8.32 -3.21
N ASP A 6 -6.89 -7.25 -3.46
CA ASP A 6 -5.62 -6.91 -2.78
C ASP A 6 -5.72 -6.89 -1.26
N SER A 7 -6.91 -6.63 -0.71
CA SER A 7 -7.18 -6.71 0.73
C SER A 7 -6.80 -8.06 1.36
N LYS A 8 -6.91 -9.17 0.61
CA LYS A 8 -6.52 -10.50 1.07
C LYS A 8 -5.00 -10.66 1.16
N LEU A 9 -4.25 -9.95 0.34
CA LEU A 9 -2.79 -10.01 0.27
C LEU A 9 -2.10 -9.13 1.32
N LEU A 10 -2.84 -8.23 1.99
CA LEU A 10 -2.28 -7.31 2.97
C LEU A 10 -1.45 -8.01 4.06
N PHE A 11 -2.03 -9.01 4.75
CA PHE A 11 -1.33 -9.69 5.86
C PHE A 11 -0.20 -10.62 5.41
N PRO A 12 -0.35 -11.41 4.33
CA PRO A 12 0.78 -12.12 3.73
C PRO A 12 1.95 -11.20 3.40
N ASN A 13 1.68 -10.03 2.78
CA ASN A 13 2.69 -9.05 2.44
C ASN A 13 3.32 -8.43 3.69
N LEU A 14 2.52 -8.08 4.69
CA LEU A 14 3.02 -7.53 5.95
C LEU A 14 3.97 -8.49 6.69
N LYS A 15 3.72 -9.81 6.61
CA LYS A 15 4.62 -10.83 7.18
C LYS A 15 5.94 -10.98 6.41
N ARG A 16 5.89 -10.85 5.08
CA ARG A 16 7.06 -10.95 4.20
C ARG A 16 7.91 -9.68 4.23
N PHE A 17 7.26 -8.53 4.41
CA PHE A 17 7.91 -7.24 4.46
C PHE A 17 8.72 -7.07 5.74
N ARG A 18 10.02 -7.38 5.66
CA ARG A 18 10.97 -7.28 6.76
C ARG A 18 11.93 -6.13 6.47
N ILE A 19 11.76 -5.02 7.19
CA ILE A 19 12.77 -3.95 7.20
C ILE A 19 13.78 -4.28 8.29
N LEU A 20 15.04 -4.41 7.90
CA LEU A 20 16.15 -4.56 8.84
C LEU A 20 16.75 -3.18 9.12
N ARG A 21 16.85 -2.81 10.39
CA ARG A 21 17.63 -1.64 10.84
C ARG A 21 18.45 -2.04 12.05
N ASN A 22 19.75 -1.74 12.05
CA ASN A 22 20.68 -2.13 13.12
C ASN A 22 20.56 -3.62 13.48
N SER A 23 20.52 -4.49 12.47
CA SER A 23 20.38 -5.96 12.60
C SER A 23 19.09 -6.43 13.29
N LYS A 24 18.09 -5.57 13.47
CA LYS A 24 16.77 -5.92 14.03
C LYS A 24 15.68 -5.78 12.97
N VAL A 25 14.77 -6.75 12.93
CA VAL A 25 13.56 -6.65 12.11
C VAL A 25 12.62 -5.66 12.76
N LEU A 26 12.38 -4.54 12.08
CA LEU A 26 11.42 -3.54 12.52
C LEU A 26 10.01 -3.98 12.18
N LYS A 27 9.13 -3.90 13.16
CA LYS A 27 7.68 -3.96 12.94
C LYS A 27 7.14 -2.54 12.75
N PRO A 28 6.25 -2.32 11.78
CA PRO A 28 5.66 -1.00 11.59
C PRO A 28 4.78 -0.64 12.80
N GLU A 29 5.04 0.51 13.41
CA GLU A 29 4.20 1.03 14.50
C GLU A 29 2.88 1.59 13.97
N ILE A 30 2.93 2.24 12.80
CA ILE A 30 1.78 2.87 12.14
C ILE A 30 1.70 2.36 10.70
N LEU A 31 0.53 1.89 10.30
CA LEU A 31 0.22 1.47 8.94
C LEU A 31 -0.86 2.37 8.35
N SER A 32 -0.51 3.14 7.32
CA SER A 32 -1.49 3.93 6.56
C SER A 32 -2.00 3.10 5.39
N LEU A 33 -3.30 2.90 5.29
CA LEU A 33 -3.95 2.13 4.23
C LEU A 33 -4.97 3.00 3.51
N ASP A 34 -5.24 2.61 2.27
CA ASP A 34 -6.31 3.21 1.49
C ASP A 34 -7.71 2.83 2.05
N LYS A 35 -8.70 3.65 1.70
CA LYS A 35 -10.12 3.44 2.02
C LYS A 35 -10.65 2.06 1.60
N ALA A 36 -10.11 1.45 0.55
CA ALA A 36 -10.48 0.10 0.11
C ALA A 36 -10.22 -0.98 1.19
N TYR A 37 -9.32 -0.71 2.15
CA TYR A 37 -8.97 -1.64 3.24
C TYR A 37 -9.78 -1.40 4.52
N ALA A 38 -10.85 -0.59 4.47
CA ALA A 38 -11.68 -0.23 5.62
C ALA A 38 -12.66 -1.36 6.05
N THR A 39 -12.21 -2.61 6.07
CA THR A 39 -13.01 -3.77 6.50
C THR A 39 -12.79 -4.05 7.99
N ASN A 40 -13.85 -4.43 8.70
CA ASN A 40 -13.78 -4.73 10.14
C ASN A 40 -12.77 -5.85 10.46
N GLU A 41 -12.67 -6.87 9.61
CA GLU A 41 -11.71 -7.96 9.75
C GLU A 41 -10.26 -7.46 9.72
N ILE A 42 -9.96 -6.53 8.81
CA ILE A 42 -8.63 -5.94 8.66
C ILE A 42 -8.31 -5.11 9.89
N LYS A 43 -9.23 -4.25 10.34
CA LYS A 43 -9.07 -3.45 11.56
C LYS A 43 -8.84 -4.31 12.80
N ALA A 44 -9.64 -5.37 12.97
CA ALA A 44 -9.52 -6.29 14.10
C ALA A 44 -8.16 -7.00 14.14
N LYS A 45 -7.68 -7.44 12.97
CA LYS A 45 -6.40 -8.13 12.86
C LYS A 45 -5.21 -7.20 13.07
N LEU A 46 -5.26 -5.96 12.56
CA LEU A 46 -4.23 -4.93 12.85
C LEU A 46 -4.17 -4.60 14.34
N LYS A 47 -5.33 -4.51 15.01
CA LYS A 47 -5.41 -4.32 16.47
C LYS A 47 -4.80 -5.50 17.23
N LYS A 48 -5.05 -6.74 16.79
CA LYS A 48 -4.45 -7.96 17.35
C LYS A 48 -2.92 -7.96 17.22
N ASP A 49 -2.41 -7.50 16.09
CA ASP A 49 -0.97 -7.40 15.82
C ASP A 49 -0.30 -6.18 16.50
N LYS A 50 -1.06 -5.40 17.29
CA LYS A 50 -0.62 -4.17 17.97
C LYS A 50 -0.09 -3.09 17.03
N ILE A 51 -0.58 -3.07 15.79
CA ILE A 51 -0.21 -2.08 14.77
C ILE A 51 -1.28 -1.00 14.75
N ARG A 52 -0.88 0.26 14.94
CA ARG A 52 -1.80 1.38 14.79
C ARG A 52 -2.10 1.55 13.31
N TYR A 53 -3.36 1.65 12.94
CA TYR A 53 -3.74 1.84 11.55
C TYR A 53 -4.29 3.24 11.32
N ARG A 54 -4.15 3.71 10.08
CA ARG A 54 -4.82 4.91 9.58
C ARG A 54 -5.52 4.56 8.29
N ILE A 55 -6.84 4.64 8.30
CA ILE A 55 -7.68 4.35 7.15
C ILE A 55 -8.66 5.51 6.98
N PRO A 56 -8.79 6.12 5.79
CA PRO A 56 -9.79 7.15 5.54
C PRO A 56 -11.20 6.67 5.83
N ASN A 57 -12.01 7.49 6.50
CA ASN A 57 -13.41 7.19 6.72
C ASN A 57 -14.19 7.18 5.39
N LYS A 58 -15.24 6.35 5.32
CA LYS A 58 -16.22 6.45 4.23
C LYS A 58 -17.04 7.73 4.39
N LYS A 59 -17.46 8.32 3.24
CA LYS A 59 -18.17 9.61 3.19
C LYS A 59 -19.43 9.61 4.06
N ASN A 60 -20.12 8.48 4.14
CA ASN A 60 -21.34 8.27 4.95
C ASN A 60 -21.09 7.34 6.16
N ALA A 61 -19.90 7.40 6.76
CA ALA A 61 -19.60 6.57 7.93
C ALA A 61 -20.47 7.00 9.12
N LYS A 62 -21.24 6.05 9.68
CA LYS A 62 -22.13 6.29 10.83
C LYS A 62 -21.38 6.69 12.10
N ASN A 63 -20.11 6.28 12.22
CA ASN A 63 -19.22 6.67 13.30
C ASN A 63 -17.79 6.89 12.75
N PRO A 64 -17.41 8.12 12.35
CA PRO A 64 -16.10 8.40 11.79
C PRO A 64 -15.01 8.35 12.87
N GLU A 65 -13.94 7.62 12.60
CA GLU A 65 -12.77 7.60 13.49
C GLU A 65 -11.96 8.90 13.33
N ARG A 66 -11.46 9.48 14.43
CA ARG A 66 -10.58 10.65 14.36
C ARG A 66 -9.23 10.26 13.78
N ILE A 67 -8.94 10.74 12.58
CA ILE A 67 -7.67 10.50 11.89
C ILE A 67 -6.78 11.73 12.09
N VAL A 68 -5.63 11.55 12.74
CA VAL A 68 -4.60 12.59 12.81
C VAL A 68 -4.16 12.97 11.38
N PRO A 69 -3.78 14.22 11.07
CA PRO A 69 -3.22 14.56 9.75
C PRO A 69 -1.91 13.81 9.46
N LEU A 70 -1.59 13.56 8.19
CA LEU A 70 -0.28 12.97 7.81
C LEU A 70 0.81 14.01 8.02
N LYS A 71 2.00 13.54 8.42
CA LYS A 71 3.23 14.34 8.31
C LYS A 71 3.48 14.72 6.83
N PRO A 72 4.24 15.80 6.55
CA PRO A 72 4.45 16.34 5.20
C PRO A 72 5.07 15.38 4.17
N PHE A 73 5.47 14.17 4.56
CA PHE A 73 5.98 13.12 3.67
C PHE A 73 5.01 12.69 2.56
N ARG A 74 3.71 12.98 2.71
CA ARG A 74 2.70 12.66 1.70
C ARG A 74 3.03 13.29 0.34
N TRP A 75 3.49 14.54 0.34
CA TRP A 75 3.85 15.24 -0.90
C TRP A 75 5.07 14.62 -1.59
N THR A 76 6.05 14.15 -0.81
CA THR A 76 7.21 13.42 -1.36
C THR A 76 6.75 12.15 -2.09
N VAL A 77 5.87 11.37 -1.46
CA VAL A 77 5.33 10.14 -2.05
C VAL A 77 4.53 10.43 -3.31
N GLU A 78 3.61 11.40 -3.27
CA GLU A 78 2.81 11.81 -4.42
C GLU A 78 3.67 12.31 -5.58
N ARG A 79 4.73 13.09 -5.29
CA ARG A 79 5.70 13.55 -6.31
C ARG A 79 6.45 12.38 -6.95
N THR A 80 6.90 11.40 -6.17
CA THR A 80 7.57 10.21 -6.71
C THR A 80 6.65 9.43 -7.65
N PHE A 81 5.37 9.26 -7.27
CA PHE A 81 4.39 8.61 -8.16
C PHE A 81 4.10 9.43 -9.41
N ALA A 82 4.09 10.77 -9.33
CA ALA A 82 3.96 11.62 -10.51
C ALA A 82 5.15 11.44 -11.47
N TRP A 83 6.38 11.33 -10.94
CA TRP A 83 7.55 10.99 -11.76
C TRP A 83 7.42 9.64 -12.43
N PHE A 84 7.05 8.57 -11.69
CA PHE A 84 6.84 7.26 -12.30
C PHE A 84 5.75 7.26 -13.39
N ASN A 85 4.70 8.07 -13.23
CA ASN A 85 3.67 8.21 -14.26
C ASN A 85 4.14 8.96 -15.50
N ALA A 86 5.13 9.85 -15.39
CA ALA A 86 5.74 10.54 -16.52
C ALA A 86 6.60 9.59 -17.37
N PHE A 87 7.23 8.58 -16.76
CA PHE A 87 7.98 7.55 -17.46
C PHE A 87 7.04 6.49 -18.05
N ARG A 88 6.65 6.68 -19.33
CA ARG A 88 5.76 5.74 -20.06
C ARG A 88 6.27 4.29 -20.07
N GLY A 89 7.59 4.08 -20.11
CA GLY A 89 8.20 2.74 -20.04
C GLY A 89 7.83 1.98 -18.74
N ILE A 90 7.98 2.66 -17.59
CA ILE A 90 7.61 2.12 -16.28
C ILE A 90 6.09 1.99 -16.15
N LYS A 91 5.34 3.00 -16.59
CA LYS A 91 3.87 3.03 -16.48
C LYS A 91 3.20 1.91 -17.29
N THR A 92 3.70 1.62 -18.48
CA THR A 92 3.11 0.64 -19.39
C THR A 92 3.79 -0.73 -19.28
N CYS A 93 4.91 -0.84 -18.56
CA CYS A 93 5.68 -2.09 -18.38
C CYS A 93 5.97 -2.80 -19.71
N TRP A 94 6.32 -2.05 -20.77
CA TRP A 94 6.68 -2.64 -22.07
C TRP A 94 7.82 -3.66 -21.96
N GLU A 95 8.68 -3.50 -20.95
CA GLU A 95 9.86 -4.33 -20.73
C GLU A 95 9.57 -5.69 -20.05
N PHE A 96 8.33 -5.94 -19.62
CA PHE A 96 7.99 -7.14 -18.84
C PHE A 96 7.95 -8.43 -19.68
N LYS A 97 7.67 -8.33 -20.98
CA LYS A 97 7.62 -9.48 -21.89
C LYS A 97 8.77 -9.41 -22.90
N LEU A 98 9.46 -10.52 -23.07
CA LEU A 98 10.52 -10.66 -24.07
C LEU A 98 10.00 -10.36 -25.50
N GLU A 99 8.75 -10.71 -25.77
CA GLU A 99 8.04 -10.49 -27.04
C GLU A 99 7.95 -9.01 -27.45
N ASN A 100 7.95 -8.08 -26.49
CA ASN A 100 7.87 -6.65 -26.78
C ASN A 100 9.19 -6.09 -27.33
N TYR A 101 10.32 -6.78 -27.11
CA TYR A 101 11.62 -6.42 -27.67
C TYR A 101 11.81 -6.96 -29.09
N THR A 102 11.17 -8.08 -29.42
CA THR A 102 11.27 -8.69 -30.76
C THR A 102 10.48 -7.93 -31.82
N ALA A 103 9.54 -7.05 -31.44
CA ALA A 103 8.79 -6.21 -32.38
C ALA A 103 9.62 -5.06 -32.99
N LEU A 104 10.87 -4.86 -32.54
CA LEU A 104 11.80 -3.86 -33.05
C LEU A 104 12.82 -4.40 -34.07
N PHE A 105 12.76 -5.70 -34.41
CA PHE A 105 13.62 -6.36 -35.39
C PHE A 105 12.81 -6.89 -36.58
#